data_AF-A0A329UI61-F1
#
_entry.id   AF-A0A329UI61-F1
#
_cell.length_a   1.000
_cell.length_b   1.000
_cell.length_c   1.000
_cell.angle_alpha   90.00
_cell.angle_beta   90.00
_cell.angle_gamma   90.00
#
_symmetry.space_group_name_H-M   'P 1'
#
loop_
_entity.id
_entity.type
_entity.pdbx_description
1 polymer ?
#
loop_
_entity_poly.entity_id
_entity_poly.type
_entity_poly.pdbx_seq_one_letter_code
_entity_poly.pdbx_strand_id
1 'polypeptide(L)' 'MLAKIELSLAPSKAKGLSEDERLELGRLLLKAGYRVDIVRRRPNANPGTQYEYYMILDKGDSNA' A
#
# COMPACT_ATOMS: atom_id res chain seq x y z
N MET A 1 17.24 -6.47 8.43
CA MET A 1 16.28 -5.34 8.42
C MET A 1 15.51 -5.44 7.11
N LEU A 2 14.35 -6.08 7.11
CA LEU A 2 13.54 -6.23 5.89
C LEU A 2 13.03 -4.85 5.47
N ALA A 3 13.25 -4.49 4.20
CA ALA A 3 12.80 -3.22 3.65
C ALA A 3 11.28 -3.26 3.51
N LYS A 4 10.59 -2.41 4.28
CA LYS A 4 9.16 -2.17 4.11
C LYS A 4 8.96 -1.38 2.82
N ILE A 5 8.24 -1.95 1.87
CA ILE A 5 7.92 -1.29 0.59
C ILE A 5 6.60 -0.56 0.78
N GLU A 6 6.59 0.75 0.54
CA GLU A 6 5.37 1.55 0.57
C GLU A 6 4.90 1.83 -0.87
N LEU A 7 3.73 1.33 -1.22
CA LEU A 7 3.07 1.60 -2.49
C LEU A 7 1.98 2.65 -2.29
N SER A 8 2.01 3.74 -3.07
CA SER A 8 0.86 4.65 -3.12
C SER A 8 -0.23 4.03 -4.00
N LEU A 9 -1.45 3.91 -3.47
CA LEU A 9 -2.62 3.41 -4.18
C LEU A 9 -3.40 4.54 -4.88
N ALA A 10 -2.91 5.77 -4.79
CA ALA A 10 -3.45 6.95 -5.45
C ALA A 10 -2.32 7.81 -6.05
N PRO A 11 -2.35 8.12 -7.35
CA PRO A 11 -1.58 9.23 -7.89
C PRO A 11 -2.32 10.55 -7.64
N SER A 12 -1.59 11.59 -7.26
CA SER A 12 -2.10 12.97 -7.10
C SER A 12 -2.70 13.59 -8.39
N LYS A 13 -2.74 12.87 -9.52
CA LYS A 13 -3.20 13.34 -10.85
C LYS A 13 -3.91 12.31 -11.73
N ALA A 14 -4.05 11.05 -11.33
CA ALA A 14 -4.77 10.03 -12.09
C ALA A 14 -5.76 9.29 -11.18
N LYS A 15 -6.84 8.75 -11.76
CA LYS A 15 -7.88 8.03 -11.04
C LYS A 15 -7.21 6.85 -10.31
N GLY A 16 -7.03 6.98 -8.99
CA GLY A 16 -6.41 5.95 -8.16
C GLY A 16 -7.21 4.65 -8.20
N LEU A 17 -6.63 3.57 -7.66
CA LEU A 17 -7.30 2.29 -7.61
C LEU A 17 -8.60 2.41 -6.79
N SER A 18 -9.68 1.84 -7.32
CA SER A 18 -10.95 1.68 -6.60
C SER A 18 -10.79 0.79 -5.37
N GLU A 19 -11.79 0.75 -4.49
CA GLU A 19 -11.75 -0.11 -3.30
C GLU A 19 -11.57 -1.58 -3.67
N ASP A 20 -12.32 -2.07 -4.65
CA ASP A 20 -12.22 -3.45 -5.12
C ASP A 20 -10.85 -3.78 -5.71
N GLU A 21 -10.27 -2.88 -6.51
CA GLU A 21 -8.93 -3.06 -7.08
C GLU A 21 -7.84 -3.07 -5.99
N ARG A 22 -7.99 -2.25 -4.94
CA ARG A 22 -7.06 -2.24 -3.81
C ARG A 22 -7.15 -3.53 -3.00
N LEU A 23 -8.35 -4.05 -2.82
CA LEU A 23 -8.58 -5.32 -2.14
C LEU A 23 -8.01 -6.49 -2.95
N GLU A 24 -8.24 -6.51 -4.26
CA GLU A 24 -7.72 -7.57 -5.13
C GLU A 24 -6.19 -7.54 -5.22
N LEU A 25 -5.58 -6.35 -5.32
CA LEU A 25 -4.13 -6.19 -5.23
C LEU A 25 -3.59 -6.71 -3.88
N GLY A 26 -4.27 -6.39 -2.78
CA GLY A 26 -3.92 -6.88 -1.45
C GLY A 26 -3.95 -8.41 -1.36
N ARG A 27 -5.00 -9.04 -1.91
CA ARG A 27 -5.13 -10.51 -1.97
C ARG A 27 -4.01 -11.16 -2.79
N LEU A 28 -3.67 -10.58 -3.94
CA LEU A 28 -2.58 -11.07 -4.78
C LEU A 28 -1.24 -11.02 -4.04
N LEU A 29 -0.97 -9.95 -3.30
CA LEU A 29 0.27 -9.77 -2.55
C LEU A 29 0.34 -10.71 -1.34
N LEU A 30 -0.78 -10.91 -0.63
CA LEU A 30 -0.90 -11.93 0.42
C LEU A 30 -0.60 -13.33 -0.14
N LYS A 31 -1.17 -13.67 -1.30
CA LYS A 31 -0.91 -14.95 -1.98
C LYS A 31 0.56 -15.09 -2.40
N ALA A 32 1.22 -14.00 -2.77
CA ALA A 32 2.65 -13.97 -3.10
C ALA A 32 3.56 -14.03 -1.85
N GLY A 33 3.00 -14.16 -0.64
CA GLY A 33 3.76 -14.29 0.61
C GLY A 33 4.19 -12.96 1.22
N TYR A 34 3.64 -11.84 0.76
CA TYR A 34 3.81 -10.55 1.43
C TYR A 34 2.79 -10.40 2.55
N ARG A 35 3.19 -9.76 3.64
CA ARG A 35 2.27 -9.14 4.59
C ARG A 35 1.87 -7.79 4.03
N VAL A 36 0.59 -7.48 4.10
CA VAL A 36 -0.01 -6.31 3.47
C VAL A 36 -0.79 -5.53 4.52
N ASP A 37 -0.38 -4.29 4.78
CA ASP A 37 -1.14 -3.33 5.58
C ASP A 37 -1.64 -2.18 4.69
N ILE A 38 -2.94 -1.89 4.71
CA ILE A 38 -3.50 -0.74 4.00
C ILE A 38 -3.69 0.39 5.00
N VAL A 39 -3.01 1.51 4.77
CA VAL A 39 -3.06 2.69 5.65
C VAL A 39 -3.53 3.91 4.88
N ARG A 40 -4.33 4.74 5.53
CA ARG A 40 -4.79 6.02 4.98
C ARG A 40 -4.06 7.14 5.70
N ARG A 41 -3.21 7.89 4.99
CA ARG A 41 -2.42 9.00 5.56
C ARG A 41 -2.24 10.14 4.56
N ARG A 42 -1.78 11.30 5.05
CA ARG A 42 -1.44 12.41 4.15
C ARG A 42 -0.07 12.17 3.51
N PRO A 43 0.12 12.56 2.25
CA PRO A 43 1.44 12.54 1.61
C PRO A 43 2.42 13.44 2.38
N ASN A 44 3.58 12.89 2.74
CA ASN A 44 4.64 13.64 3.44
C ASN A 44 5.16 14.83 2.62
N ALA A 45 5.06 14.75 1.29
CA ALA A 45 5.52 15.78 0.38
C ALA A 45 4.64 17.04 0.36
N ASN A 46 3.36 16.95 0.75
CA ASN A 46 2.45 18.10 0.76
C ASN A 46 1.33 17.94 1.81
N PRO A 47 1.50 18.49 3.03
CA PRO A 47 0.54 18.34 4.14
C PRO A 47 -0.87 18.89 3.88
N GLY A 48 -1.04 19.72 2.85
CA GLY A 48 -2.32 20.29 2.39
C GLY A 48 -3.08 19.42 1.39
N THR A 49 -2.55 18.25 1.02
CA THR A 49 -3.23 17.31 0.10
C THR A 49 -4.18 16.38 0.85
N GLN A 50 -5.14 15.82 0.11
CA GLN A 50 -6.13 14.90 0.66
C GLN A 50 -5.45 13.62 1.18
N TYR A 51 -6.14 12.92 2.09
CA TYR A 51 -5.70 11.62 2.54
C TYR A 51 -5.60 10.64 1.37
N GLU A 52 -4.43 10.02 1.22
CA GLU A 52 -4.17 8.98 0.23
C GLU A 52 -4.11 7.62 0.93
N TYR A 53 -4.38 6.57 0.16
CA TYR A 53 -4.22 5.20 0.61
C TYR A 53 -2.84 4.70 0.19
N TYR A 54 -2.15 4.08 1.14
CA TYR A 54 -0.87 3.44 0.94
C TYR A 54 -1.00 1.97 1.31
N MET A 55 -0.27 1.13 0.58
CA MET A 55 -0.11 -0.27 0.90
C MET A 55 1.32 -0.50 1.36
N ILE A 56 1.47 -0.94 2.60
CA ILE A 56 2.76 -1.28 3.18
C ILE A 56 2.94 -2.79 3.00
N LEU A 57 4.01 -3.15 2.32
CA LEU A 57 4.38 -4.53 2.08
C LEU A 57 5.58 -4.89 2.93
N ASP A 58 5.46 -5.99 3.65
CA ASP A 58 6.57 -6.62 4.35
C ASP A 58 6.70 -8.05 3.83
N LYS A 59 7.82 -8.37 3.19
CA LYS A 59 8.14 -9.75 2.86
C LYS A 59 8.64 -10.38 4.15
N GLY A 60 7.71 -10.71 5.05
CA GLY A 60 8.05 -11.34 6.31
C GLY A 60 8.97 -12.51 6.02
N ASP A 61 10.13 -12.56 6.69
CA ASP A 61 11.06 -13.67 6.57
C ASP A 61 10.23 -14.94 6.70
N SER A 62 10.23 -15.75 5.64
CA SER A 62 9.68 -17.11 5.67
C SER A 62 10.60 -17.93 6.56
N ASN A 63 10.53 -17.71 7.88
CA ASN A 63 11.19 -18.49 8.92
C ASN A 63 10.55 -18.14 10.28
N ALA A 64 9.43 -18.82 10.56
CA ALA A 64 9.05 -19.21 11.90
C ALA A 64 8.38 -20.58 11.79
#